data_AF-A0A497CDE1-F1
#
_entry.id   AF-A0A497CDE1-F1
#
_cell.length_a   1.000
_cell.length_b   1.000
_cell.length_c   1.000
_cell.angle_alpha   90.00
_cell.angle_beta   90.00
_cell.angle_gamma   90.00
#
_symmetry.space_group_name_H-M   'P 1'
#
loop_
_entity.id
_entity.type
_entity.pdbx_description
1 polymer ?
#
loop_
_entity_poly.entity_id
_entity_poly.type
_entity_poly.pdbx_seq_one_letter_code
_entity_poly.pdbx_strand_id
1 'polypeptide(L)'
;MTHQIQVGSSFSWYTYITYTRVITLRSKRMIRTQIQLEEEQYKRLKEMSAEKGVSMARLIRESVDTYLVTINEPSKEELRRRAMGIVGIAHDIDGATDVAENHDKYLDEIYGQ
;
A
#
# COMPACT_ATOMS: atom_id res chain seq x y z
N MET A 1 45.01 45.90 -8.18
CA MET A 1 45.71 45.90 -9.49
C MET A 1 47.02 45.18 -9.23
N THR A 2 47.24 43.94 -9.69
CA THR A 2 47.38 43.52 -11.09
C THR A 2 47.06 42.03 -11.19
N HIS A 3 46.33 41.64 -12.23
CA HIS A 3 46.01 40.25 -12.56
C HIS A 3 47.26 39.51 -13.03
N GLN A 4 47.39 38.22 -12.69
CA GLN A 4 48.00 37.19 -13.53
C GLN A 4 47.36 35.84 -13.15
N ILE A 5 46.50 35.35 -14.05
CA ILE A 5 45.96 34.00 -14.10
C ILE A 5 46.92 33.19 -14.97
N GLN A 6 47.27 31.97 -14.58
CA GLN A 6 47.66 30.96 -15.55
C GLN A 6 46.94 29.63 -15.28
N VAL A 7 46.27 29.20 -16.35
CA VAL A 7 45.33 28.10 -16.47
C VAL A 7 46.10 26.82 -16.81
N GLY A 8 45.70 25.69 -16.23
CA GLY A 8 46.24 24.37 -16.58
C GLY A 8 45.14 23.31 -16.63
N SER A 9 44.43 23.28 -17.77
CA SER A 9 43.77 22.12 -18.40
C SER A 9 43.13 21.07 -17.48
N SER A 10 41.81 21.11 -17.30
CA SER A 10 40.84 20.40 -18.17
C SER A 10 40.79 18.90 -17.91
N PHE A 11 39.83 18.43 -17.10
CA PHE A 11 39.18 17.13 -17.36
C PHE A 11 37.70 17.21 -16.99
N SER A 12 36.93 17.17 -18.07
CA SER A 12 35.49 17.33 -18.23
C SER A 12 34.71 16.24 -17.48
N TRP A 13 33.65 16.66 -16.78
CA TRP A 13 32.60 15.76 -16.30
C TRP A 13 31.66 15.37 -17.46
N TYR A 14 31.09 14.16 -17.39
CA TYR A 14 30.14 13.47 -18.31
C TYR A 14 30.82 12.69 -19.46
N THR A 15 30.70 11.36 -19.57
CA THR A 15 29.45 10.67 -19.94
C THR A 15 29.64 9.14 -19.83
N TYR A 16 28.80 8.45 -19.06
CA TYR A 16 28.30 7.08 -19.34
C TYR A 16 26.95 6.98 -18.59
N ILE A 17 25.87 7.53 -19.16
CA ILE A 17 24.85 6.77 -19.87
C ILE A 17 24.44 5.50 -19.12
N THR A 18 23.48 5.69 -18.22
CA THR A 18 22.28 4.86 -17.97
C THR A 18 22.41 3.33 -17.98
N TYR A 19 22.48 2.76 -16.77
CA TYR A 19 21.76 1.51 -16.47
C TYR A 19 20.54 1.83 -15.62
N THR A 20 19.55 2.51 -16.21
CA THR A 20 18.21 2.56 -15.63
C THR A 20 17.42 1.38 -16.16
N ARG A 21 17.63 0.20 -15.56
CA ARG A 21 16.69 -0.91 -15.69
C ARG A 21 15.73 -0.86 -14.50
N VAL A 22 14.64 -0.12 -14.72
CA VAL A 22 13.29 -0.37 -14.24
C VAL A 22 13.18 -1.22 -12.96
N ILE A 23 13.27 -0.57 -11.80
CA ILE A 23 12.51 -0.99 -10.62
C ILE A 23 11.75 0.23 -10.13
N THR A 24 10.62 0.50 -10.78
CA THR A 24 9.59 1.41 -10.25
C THR A 24 8.89 0.69 -9.09
N LEU A 25 9.58 0.48 -7.97
CA LEU A 25 8.93 0.36 -6.67
C LEU A 25 8.81 1.79 -6.17
N ARG A 26 7.58 2.27 -5.99
CA ARG A 26 7.31 3.52 -5.26
C ARG A 26 8.09 3.51 -3.95
N SER A 27 9.24 4.16 -3.92
CA SER A 27 9.96 4.47 -2.69
C SER A 27 9.05 5.42 -1.91
N LYS A 28 8.17 4.84 -1.06
CA LYS A 28 7.47 5.62 -0.04
C LYS A 28 8.59 6.29 0.76
N ARG A 29 8.68 7.63 0.70
CA ARG A 29 9.65 8.39 1.50
C ARG A 29 9.37 8.11 2.97
N MET A 30 10.28 7.42 3.64
CA MET A 30 10.20 7.17 5.08
C MET A 30 10.74 8.38 5.83
N ILE A 31 10.01 8.86 6.83
CA ILE A 31 10.45 9.92 7.74
C ILE A 31 11.08 9.23 8.95
N ARG A 32 12.28 9.66 9.35
CA ARG A 32 12.93 9.16 10.56
C ARG A 32 12.22 9.74 11.77
N THR A 33 11.59 8.87 12.55
CA THR A 33 10.88 9.24 13.78
C THR A 33 11.47 8.47 14.95
N GLN A 34 11.78 9.19 16.04
CA GLN A 34 12.15 8.58 17.30
C GLN A 34 10.90 8.48 18.17
N ILE A 35 10.57 7.27 18.63
CA ILE A 35 9.46 6.99 19.52
C ILE A 35 9.98 6.27 20.76
N GLN A 36 9.30 6.42 21.88
CA GLN A 36 9.54 5.63 23.07
C GLN A 36 8.51 4.52 23.15
N LEU A 37 8.94 3.33 23.57
CA LEU A 37 8.10 2.17 23.80
C LEU A 37 8.28 1.75 25.25
N GLU A 38 7.22 1.24 25.85
CA GLU A 38 7.34 0.58 27.14
C GLU A 38 8.21 -0.68 27.00
N GLU A 39 8.88 -1.09 28.08
CA GLU A 39 9.80 -2.22 28.06
C GLU A 39 9.11 -3.51 27.57
N GLU A 40 7.88 -3.73 28.02
CA GLU A 40 7.07 -4.89 27.61
C GLU A 40 6.74 -4.87 26.11
N GLN A 41 6.38 -3.70 25.56
CA GLN A 41 6.10 -3.53 24.13
C GLN A 41 7.34 -3.81 23.29
N TYR A 42 8.50 -3.28 23.73
CA TYR A 42 9.77 -3.52 23.05
C TYR A 42 10.13 -5.01 23.03
N LYS A 43 10.03 -5.71 24.18
CA LYS A 43 10.32 -7.15 24.27
C LYS A 43 9.45 -7.97 23.33
N ARG A 44 8.13 -7.75 23.37
CA ARG A 44 7.18 -8.44 22.49
C ARG A 44 7.43 -8.18 21.02
N LEU A 45 7.68 -6.94 20.63
CA LEU A 45 7.98 -6.59 19.23
C LEU A 45 9.29 -7.24 18.76
N LYS A 46 10.30 -7.30 19.64
CA LYS A 46 11.59 -7.93 19.34
C LYS A 46 11.43 -9.44 19.13
N GLU A 47 10.74 -10.12 20.03
CA GLU A 47 10.45 -11.56 19.94
C GLU A 47 9.67 -11.88 18.67
N MET A 48 8.55 -11.19 18.43
CA MET A 48 7.76 -11.37 17.19
C MET A 48 8.57 -11.09 15.92
N SER A 49 9.47 -10.10 15.95
CA SER A 49 10.32 -9.79 14.79
C SER A 49 11.30 -10.92 14.48
N ALA A 50 11.85 -11.55 15.53
CA ALA A 50 12.75 -12.69 15.39
C ALA A 50 12.02 -13.94 14.88
N GLU A 51 10.86 -14.25 15.47
CA GLU A 51 10.01 -15.37 15.05
C GLU A 51 9.59 -15.27 13.57
N LYS A 52 9.21 -14.06 13.13
CA LYS A 52 8.76 -13.81 11.75
C LYS A 52 9.90 -13.57 10.77
N GLY A 53 11.15 -13.46 11.22
CA GLY A 53 12.30 -13.13 10.36
C GLY A 53 12.20 -11.75 9.69
N VAL A 54 11.58 -10.78 10.36
CA VAL A 54 11.39 -9.42 9.83
C VAL A 54 12.02 -8.38 10.75
N SER A 55 12.22 -7.15 10.27
CA SER A 55 12.72 -6.07 11.14
C SER A 55 11.62 -5.58 12.09
N MET A 56 12.01 -5.20 13.30
CA MET A 56 11.10 -4.56 14.28
C MET A 56 10.42 -3.31 13.68
N ALA A 57 11.14 -2.55 12.85
CA ALA A 57 10.57 -1.39 12.16
C ALA A 57 9.46 -1.78 11.16
N ARG A 58 9.54 -2.96 10.52
CA ARG A 58 8.45 -3.46 9.66
C ARG A 58 7.20 -3.74 10.49
N LEU A 59 7.33 -4.46 11.60
CA LEU A 59 6.20 -4.75 12.48
C LEU A 59 5.55 -3.47 13.02
N ILE A 60 6.33 -2.50 13.48
CA ILE A 60 5.79 -1.23 13.96
C ILE A 60 4.96 -0.54 12.86
N ARG A 61 5.46 -0.50 11.62
CA ARG A 61 4.71 0.10 10.51
C ARG A 61 3.45 -0.68 10.16
N GLU A 62 3.50 -2.01 10.13
CA GLU A 62 2.33 -2.85 9.87
C GLU A 62 1.25 -2.68 10.94
N SER A 63 1.64 -2.62 12.22
CA SER A 63 0.72 -2.34 13.33
C SER A 63 0.09 -0.96 13.21
N VAL A 64 0.88 0.07 12.85
CA VAL A 64 0.36 1.43 12.62
C VAL A 64 -0.58 1.48 11.42
N ASP A 65 -0.20 0.87 10.29
CA ASP A 65 -1.05 0.81 9.10
C ASP A 65 -2.39 0.11 9.42
N THR A 66 -2.35 -1.00 10.16
CA THR A 66 -3.55 -1.71 10.61
C THR A 66 -4.43 -0.82 11.50
N TYR A 67 -3.83 -0.17 12.50
CA TYR A 67 -4.56 0.74 13.38
C TYR A 67 -5.19 1.91 12.60
N LEU A 68 -4.45 2.50 11.65
CA LEU A 68 -4.96 3.56 10.79
C LEU A 68 -6.12 3.10 9.91
N VAL A 69 -6.10 1.86 9.43
CA VAL A 69 -7.25 1.28 8.72
C VAL A 69 -8.44 1.15 9.65
N THR A 70 -8.25 0.56 10.83
CA THR A 70 -9.32 0.33 11.81
C THR A 70 -10.00 1.63 12.27
N ILE A 71 -9.25 2.70 12.53
CA ILE A 71 -9.85 3.99 12.92
C ILE A 71 -10.54 4.72 11.74
N ASN A 72 -10.13 4.40 10.51
CA ASN A 72 -10.73 4.96 9.30
C ASN A 72 -11.76 4.02 8.66
N GLU A 73 -12.08 2.89 9.30
CA GLU A 73 -13.16 2.03 8.83
C GLU A 73 -14.47 2.82 8.88
N PRO A 74 -15.20 2.91 7.76
CA PRO A 74 -16.49 3.57 7.77
C PRO A 74 -17.38 2.82 8.75
N SER A 75 -18.15 3.57 9.55
CA SER A 75 -19.13 2.96 10.44
C SER A 75 -20.03 2.00 9.65
N LYS A 76 -20.61 1.00 10.32
CA LYS A 76 -21.59 0.09 9.68
C LYS A 76 -22.70 0.85 8.95
N GLU A 77 -23.07 2.02 9.47
CA GLU A 77 -24.05 2.91 8.88
C GLU A 77 -23.56 3.58 7.58
N GLU A 78 -22.30 4.05 7.55
CA GLU A 78 -21.67 4.60 6.35
C GLU A 78 -21.46 3.51 5.27
N LEU A 79 -21.07 2.31 5.67
CA LEU A 79 -21.01 1.15 4.77
C LEU A 79 -22.39 0.83 4.19
N ARG A 80 -23.44 0.81 5.03
CA ARG A 80 -24.83 0.62 4.59
C ARG A 80 -25.28 1.73 3.64
N ARG A 81 -24.96 2.99 3.93
CA ARG A 81 -25.29 4.13 3.07
C ARG A 81 -24.65 4.01 1.69
N ARG A 82 -23.37 3.61 1.62
CA ARG A 82 -22.68 3.34 0.34
C ARG A 82 -23.30 2.17 -0.42
N ALA A 83 -23.61 1.08 0.27
CA ALA A 83 -24.28 -0.08 -0.32
C ALA A 83 -25.70 0.26 -0.80
N MET A 84 -26.44 1.14 -0.13
CA MET A 84 -27.72 1.63 -0.64
C MET A 84 -27.57 2.51 -1.88
N GLY A 85 -26.45 3.24 -2.01
CA GLY A 85 -26.16 4.07 -3.18
C GLY A 85 -25.93 3.31 -4.49
N ILE A 86 -25.68 1.99 -4.43
CA ILE A 86 -25.55 1.12 -5.60
C ILE A 86 -26.86 0.39 -5.94
N VAL A 87 -27.90 0.52 -5.13
CA VAL A 87 -29.19 -0.13 -5.42
C VAL A 87 -29.81 0.51 -6.65
N GLY A 88 -30.14 -0.31 -7.66
CA GLY A 88 -30.75 0.14 -8.91
C GLY A 88 -29.77 0.55 -10.01
N ILE A 89 -28.45 0.37 -9.84
CA ILE A 89 -27.47 0.61 -10.93
C ILE A 89 -27.50 -0.47 -12.01
N ALA A 90 -27.98 -1.66 -11.67
CA ALA A 90 -28.08 -2.81 -12.56
C ALA A 90 -29.56 -3.16 -12.74
N HIS A 91 -29.90 -3.53 -13.97
CA HIS A 91 -31.19 -4.09 -14.31
C HIS A 91 -31.06 -5.61 -14.42
N ASP A 92 -32.12 -6.32 -14.06
CA ASP A 92 -32.17 -7.77 -14.23
C ASP A 92 -31.98 -8.13 -15.71
N ILE A 93 -31.03 -9.02 -15.98
CA ILE A 93 -30.85 -9.59 -17.31
C ILE A 93 -32.08 -10.45 -17.58
N ASP A 94 -32.77 -10.13 -18.68
CA ASP A 94 -33.95 -10.86 -19.17
C ASP A 94 -35.13 -10.96 -18.18
N GLY A 95 -35.20 -10.04 -17.20
CA GLY A 95 -36.32 -9.96 -16.25
C GLY A 95 -36.30 -11.02 -15.14
N ALA A 96 -35.16 -11.67 -14.91
CA ALA A 96 -34.98 -12.60 -13.80
C ALA A 96 -34.94 -11.82 -12.46
N THR A 97 -36.07 -11.79 -11.75
CA THR A 97 -36.20 -11.05 -10.47
C THR A 97 -35.68 -11.83 -9.26
N ASP A 98 -35.27 -13.08 -9.44
CA ASP A 98 -34.87 -14.03 -8.39
C ASP A 98 -33.36 -14.31 -8.38
N VAL A 99 -32.57 -13.54 -9.15
CA VAL A 99 -31.11 -13.73 -9.29
C VAL A 99 -30.39 -13.66 -7.94
N ALA A 100 -30.85 -12.83 -7.01
CA ALA A 100 -30.26 -12.74 -5.67
C ALA A 100 -30.43 -14.05 -4.87
N GLU A 101 -31.56 -14.73 -5.01
CA GLU A 101 -31.88 -15.97 -4.29
C GLU A 101 -31.26 -17.19 -4.97
N ASN A 102 -31.28 -17.23 -6.30
CA ASN A 102 -30.89 -18.40 -7.09
C ASN A 102 -29.53 -18.24 -7.80
N HIS A 103 -28.66 -17.35 -7.31
CA HIS A 103 -27.37 -17.04 -7.93
C HIS A 103 -26.52 -18.28 -8.25
N ASP A 104 -26.45 -19.25 -7.34
CA ASP A 104 -25.68 -20.48 -7.55
C ASP A 104 -26.20 -21.29 -8.75
N LYS A 105 -27.53 -21.39 -8.90
CA LYS A 105 -28.16 -22.06 -10.04
C LYS A 105 -27.82 -21.36 -11.35
N TYR A 106 -27.90 -20.03 -11.40
CA TYR A 106 -27.58 -19.27 -12.62
C TYR A 106 -26.08 -19.35 -12.97
N LEU A 107 -25.20 -19.38 -11.97
CA LEU A 107 -23.77 -19.57 -12.19
C LEU A 107 -23.47 -20.97 -12.75
N ASP A 108 -24.12 -22.00 -12.22
CA ASP A 108 -23.99 -23.38 -12.68
C ASP A 108 -24.55 -23.55 -14.11
N GLU A 109 -25.68 -22.93 -14.44
CA GLU A 109 -26.24 -22.96 -15.81
C GLU A 109 -25.31 -22.33 -16.86
N ILE A 110 -24.55 -21.29 -16.50
CA ILE A 110 -23.65 -20.59 -17.43
C ILE A 110 -22.26 -21.23 -17.50
N TYR A 111 -21.73 -21.72 -16.38
CA TYR A 111 -20.33 -22.13 -16.24
C TYR A 111 -20.12 -23.58 -15.81
N GLY A 112 -21.18 -24.30 -15.42
CA GLY A 112 -21.12 -25.71 -15.07
C GLY A 112 -20.74 -26.56 -16.28
N GLN A 113 -19.64 -27.31 -16.14
CA GLN A 113 -19.20 -28.33 -17.10
C GLN A 113 -19.52 -29.72 -16.57
#